data_AF-A0A934JV43-F1
#
_entry.id   AF-A0A934JV43-F1
#
_cell.length_a   1.000
_cell.length_b   1.000
_cell.length_c   1.000
_cell.angle_alpha   90.00
_cell.angle_beta   90.00
_cell.angle_gamma   90.00
#
_symmetry.space_group_name_H-M   'P 1'
#
loop_
_entity.id
_entity.type
_entity.pdbx_description
1 polymer ?
#
loop_
_entity_poly.entity_id
_entity_poly.type
_entity_poly.pdbx_seq_one_letter_code
_entity_poly.pdbx_strand_id
1 'polypeptide(L)'
;MVEGDGVHVPLNLAAHYPGTAEPGPSGNAVYYAHAQPGMFLGLYRLHLGDPVRVVQRDGTAMTFHVAAFKRVAFNDRSVLAPTPFGELTLLTCTSYDPYTPRFIVIAT
;
A
#
# COMPACT_ATOMS: atom_id res chain seq x y z
N MET A 1 0.06 11.49 -3.59
CA MET A 1 -0.44 10.84 -2.35
C MET A 1 -0.95 11.91 -1.39
N VAL A 2 -1.91 11.54 -0.56
CA VAL A 2 -2.53 12.40 0.47
C VAL A 2 -2.50 11.69 1.82
N GLU A 3 -2.64 12.44 2.91
CA GLU A 3 -2.90 11.82 4.21
C GLU A 3 -4.33 11.25 4.22
N GLY A 4 -4.48 10.02 4.70
CA GLY A 4 -5.74 9.30 4.69
C GLY A 4 -6.48 9.31 6.03
N ASP A 5 -7.74 8.88 6.01
CA ASP A 5 -8.54 8.59 7.20
C ASP A 5 -8.69 7.07 7.47
N GLY A 6 -8.13 6.25 6.58
CA GLY A 6 -8.15 4.79 6.65
C GLY A 6 -9.40 4.15 6.04
N VAL A 7 -10.28 4.93 5.41
CA VAL A 7 -11.55 4.49 4.83
C VAL A 7 -11.76 5.05 3.42
N HIS A 8 -11.57 6.36 3.24
CA HIS A 8 -11.85 7.07 2.00
C HIS A 8 -10.56 7.43 1.29
N VAL A 9 -10.57 7.29 -0.04
CA VAL A 9 -9.48 7.76 -0.90
C VAL A 9 -10.09 8.46 -2.12
N PRO A 10 -9.64 9.67 -2.48
CA PRO A 10 -10.13 10.32 -3.69
C PRO A 10 -9.75 9.54 -4.95
N LEU A 11 -10.57 9.66 -6.00
CA LEU A 11 -10.22 9.16 -7.32
C LEU A 11 -8.87 9.74 -7.78
N ASN A 12 -8.08 8.91 -8.47
CA ASN A 12 -6.76 9.23 -9.00
C ASN A 12 -5.67 9.52 -7.94
N LEU A 13 -5.93 9.24 -6.66
CA LEU A 13 -4.94 9.39 -5.60
C LEU A 13 -4.75 8.09 -4.82
N ALA A 14 -3.57 7.95 -4.22
CA ALA A 14 -3.33 7.01 -3.13
C ALA A 14 -3.24 7.79 -1.81
N ALA A 15 -3.74 7.19 -0.74
CA ALA A 15 -3.70 7.77 0.60
C ALA A 15 -2.74 6.98 1.49
N HIS A 16 -1.99 7.69 2.34
CA HIS A 16 -1.23 7.10 3.42
C HIS A 16 -2.18 6.71 4.55
N TYR A 17 -2.00 5.52 5.13
CA TYR A 17 -2.83 5.06 6.23
C TYR A 17 -2.48 5.83 7.51
N PRO A 18 -3.44 6.46 8.18
CA PRO A 18 -3.13 7.29 9.34
C PRO A 18 -2.49 6.46 10.45
N GLY A 19 -1.39 6.99 11.00
CA GLY A 19 -0.63 6.38 12.09
C GLY A 19 0.36 5.29 11.67
N THR A 20 0.49 4.98 10.37
CA THR A 20 1.57 4.12 9.88
C THR A 20 2.84 4.93 9.61
N ALA A 21 3.99 4.25 9.47
CA ALA A 21 5.26 4.93 9.29
C ALA A 21 5.34 5.61 7.92
N GLU A 22 6.15 6.67 7.80
CA GLU A 22 6.56 7.13 6.47
C GLU A 22 7.49 6.11 5.81
N PRO A 23 7.51 6.02 4.46
CA PRO A 23 8.46 5.17 3.74
C PRO A 23 9.89 5.45 4.17
N GLY A 24 10.63 4.39 4.55
CA GLY A 24 11.98 4.55 5.09
C GLY A 24 12.61 3.24 5.54
N PRO A 25 13.75 3.31 6.27
CA PRO A 25 14.55 2.15 6.65
C PRO A 25 13.94 1.29 7.77
N SER A 26 12.89 1.76 8.43
CA SER A 26 12.21 1.07 9.55
C SER A 26 10.73 1.40 9.59
N GLY A 27 9.92 0.48 10.09
CA GLY A 27 8.47 0.64 10.17
C GLY A 27 7.78 0.19 8.89
N ASN A 28 6.45 0.11 8.98
CA ASN A 28 5.59 -0.27 7.87
C ASN A 28 4.83 0.97 7.40
N ALA A 29 5.07 1.38 6.16
CA ALA A 29 4.37 2.45 5.49
C ALA A 29 3.22 1.88 4.67
N VAL A 30 1.99 2.19 5.05
CA VAL A 30 0.81 1.59 4.42
C VAL A 30 0.12 2.61 3.53
N TYR A 31 -0.04 2.26 2.26
CA TYR A 31 -0.75 3.08 1.28
C TYR A 31 -1.95 2.33 0.73
N TYR A 32 -3.04 3.03 0.49
CA TYR A 32 -4.24 2.46 -0.09
C TYR A 32 -4.80 3.31 -1.22
N ALA A 33 -5.37 2.63 -2.22
CA ALA A 33 -6.04 3.26 -3.35
C ALA A 33 -7.07 2.30 -3.97
N HIS A 34 -8.01 2.85 -4.74
CA HIS A 34 -8.97 2.04 -5.50
C HIS A 34 -8.28 1.11 -6.51
N ALA A 35 -8.89 -0.06 -6.72
CA ALA A 35 -8.50 -1.00 -7.77
C ALA A 35 -9.04 -0.54 -9.13
N GLN A 36 -8.59 0.63 -9.60
CA GLN A 36 -9.00 1.24 -10.86
C GLN A 36 -7.79 1.53 -11.77
N PRO A 37 -7.98 1.62 -13.11
CA PRO A 37 -6.92 2.05 -14.03
C PRO A 37 -6.32 3.39 -13.60
N GLY A 38 -4.99 3.52 -13.65
CA GLY A 38 -4.28 4.70 -13.15
C GLY A 38 -4.09 4.76 -11.62
N MET A 39 -4.61 3.75 -10.90
CA MET A 39 -4.48 3.59 -9.46
C MET A 39 -3.94 2.18 -9.15
N PHE A 40 -4.43 1.51 -8.10
CA PHE A 40 -3.86 0.24 -7.64
C PHE A 40 -4.40 -1.00 -8.36
N LEU A 41 -5.14 -0.85 -9.47
CA LEU A 41 -5.51 -2.01 -10.30
C LEU A 41 -4.27 -2.73 -10.85
N GLY A 42 -3.18 -2.00 -11.07
CA GLY A 42 -1.92 -2.57 -11.56
C GLY A 42 -1.25 -3.54 -10.59
N LEU A 43 -1.58 -3.49 -9.29
CA LEU A 43 -0.98 -4.37 -8.28
C LEU A 43 -1.20 -5.86 -8.57
N TYR A 44 -2.31 -6.21 -9.23
CA TYR A 44 -2.63 -7.59 -9.63
C TYR A 44 -1.70 -8.15 -10.72
N ARG A 45 -0.85 -7.33 -11.32
CA ARG A 45 0.07 -7.71 -12.40
C ARG A 45 1.53 -7.75 -11.96
N LEU A 46 1.81 -7.43 -10.70
CA LEU A 46 3.15 -7.45 -10.15
C LEU A 46 3.61 -8.89 -9.90
N HIS A 47 4.93 -9.06 -9.92
CA HIS A 47 5.64 -10.29 -9.57
C HIS A 47 6.59 -10.04 -8.40
N LEU A 48 7.05 -11.12 -7.77
CA LEU A 48 8.10 -11.02 -6.76
C LEU A 48 9.37 -10.42 -7.38
N GLY A 49 9.99 -9.50 -6.66
CA GLY A 49 11.18 -8.77 -7.10
C GLY A 49 10.88 -7.53 -7.96
N ASP A 50 9.63 -7.28 -8.37
CA ASP A 50 9.31 -6.06 -9.12
C ASP A 50 9.64 -4.81 -8.27
N PRO A 51 10.27 -3.78 -8.87
CA PRO A 51 10.62 -2.57 -8.13
C PRO A 51 9.39 -1.69 -7.88
N VAL A 52 9.27 -1.20 -6.65
CA VAL A 52 8.30 -0.18 -6.25
C VAL A 52 9.06 1.07 -5.82
N ARG A 53 8.99 2.10 -6.65
CA ARG A 53 9.71 3.36 -6.41
C ARG A 53 8.79 4.40 -5.78
N VAL A 54 9.11 4.83 -4.58
CA VAL A 54 8.45 5.94 -3.89
C VAL A 54 9.26 7.19 -4.15
N VAL A 55 8.61 8.21 -4.73
CA VAL A 55 9.23 9.51 -5.03
C VAL A 55 8.58 10.57 -4.13
N GLN A 56 9.39 11.20 -3.29
CA GLN A 56 8.94 12.25 -2.38
C GLN A 56 8.84 13.60 -3.09
N ARG A 57 8.19 14.58 -2.44
CA ARG A 57 7.96 15.92 -3.00
C ARG A 57 9.25 16.69 -3.27
N ASP A 58 10.30 16.43 -2.50
CA ASP A 58 11.63 17.03 -2.68
C ASP A 58 12.45 16.38 -3.81
N GLY A 59 11.89 15.37 -4.49
CA GLY A 59 12.53 14.64 -5.58
C GLY A 59 13.38 13.47 -5.13
N THR A 60 13.55 13.24 -3.82
CA THR A 60 14.22 12.04 -3.33
C THR A 60 13.39 10.80 -3.68
N ALA A 61 14.07 9.68 -3.90
CA ALA A 61 13.42 8.44 -4.24
C ALA A 61 14.02 7.26 -3.48
N MET A 62 13.16 6.34 -3.09
CA MET A 62 13.52 5.07 -2.50
C MET A 62 12.88 3.94 -3.30
N THR A 63 13.58 2.82 -3.40
CA THR A 63 13.11 1.65 -4.17
C THR A 63 12.99 0.48 -3.22
N PHE A 64 11.78 -0.05 -3.11
CA PHE A 64 11.47 -1.32 -2.48
C PHE A 64 11.30 -2.38 -3.56
N HIS A 65 11.37 -3.64 -3.19
CA HIS A 65 11.10 -4.76 -4.10
C HIS A 65 9.96 -5.60 -3.56
N VAL A 66 9.03 -5.99 -4.43
CA VAL A 66 7.89 -6.82 -4.04
C VAL A 66 8.38 -8.13 -3.42
N ALA A 67 8.02 -8.34 -2.16
CA ALA A 67 8.45 -9.48 -1.36
C ALA A 67 7.33 -10.49 -1.13
N ALA A 68 6.06 -10.05 -1.12
CA ALA A 68 4.93 -10.95 -0.92
C ALA A 68 3.59 -10.37 -1.42
N PHE A 69 2.63 -11.27 -1.59
CA PHE A 69 1.22 -10.95 -1.86
C PHE A 69 0.34 -11.59 -0.80
N LYS A 70 -0.68 -10.89 -0.32
CA LYS A 70 -1.67 -11.43 0.62
C LYS A 70 -3.10 -11.07 0.18
N ARG A 71 -4.04 -11.93 0.55
CA ARG A 71 -5.47 -11.61 0.62
C ARG A 71 -5.89 -11.70 2.08
N VAL A 72 -6.37 -10.59 2.64
CA VAL A 72 -6.71 -10.48 4.07
C VAL A 72 -8.18 -10.10 4.22
N ALA A 73 -8.78 -10.42 5.36
CA ALA A 73 -10.14 -9.97 5.68
C ALA A 73 -10.21 -8.43 5.67
N PHE A 74 -11.37 -7.87 5.31
CA PHE A 74 -11.53 -6.41 5.19
C PHE A 74 -11.22 -5.64 6.48
N ASN A 75 -11.34 -6.31 7.63
CA ASN A 75 -11.12 -5.77 8.97
C ASN A 75 -9.82 -6.26 9.62
N ASP A 76 -8.93 -6.94 8.88
CA ASP A 76 -7.63 -7.37 9.41
C ASP A 76 -6.73 -6.14 9.61
N ARG A 77 -6.54 -5.74 10.86
CA ARG A 77 -5.69 -4.61 11.26
C ARG A 77 -4.22 -4.99 11.40
N SER A 78 -3.87 -6.27 11.36
CA SER A 78 -2.48 -6.72 11.50
C SER A 78 -1.59 -6.22 10.35
N VAL A 79 -2.19 -5.91 9.20
CA VAL A 79 -1.51 -5.31 8.04
C VAL A 79 -0.95 -3.91 8.31
N LEU A 80 -1.37 -3.26 9.41
CA LEU A 80 -0.91 -1.94 9.83
C LEU A 80 0.23 -2.01 10.85
N ALA A 81 0.59 -3.21 11.31
CA ALA A 81 1.57 -3.37 12.37
C ALA A 81 2.96 -2.88 11.90
N PRO A 82 3.71 -2.18 12.77
CA PRO A 82 5.06 -1.73 12.44
C PRO A 82 6.03 -2.91 12.36
N THR A 83 7.05 -2.77 11.52
CA THR A 83 8.14 -3.72 11.33
C THR A 83 9.47 -3.13 11.83
N PRO A 84 10.44 -3.95 12.27
CA PRO A 84 11.77 -3.45 12.67
C PRO A 84 12.63 -3.03 11.47
N PHE A 85 12.22 -3.36 10.25
CA PHE A 85 12.83 -3.01 8.97
C PHE A 85 11.84 -2.20 8.12
N GLY A 86 12.33 -1.56 7.05
CA GLY A 86 11.50 -0.82 6.11
C GLY A 86 10.57 -1.74 5.34
N GLU A 87 9.27 -1.56 5.52
CA GLU A 87 8.24 -2.27 4.76
C GLU A 87 7.30 -1.25 4.12
N LEU A 88 6.96 -1.48 2.85
CA LEU A 88 5.94 -0.77 2.12
C LEU A 88 4.77 -1.72 1.84
N THR A 89 3.62 -1.43 2.44
CA THR A 89 2.39 -2.20 2.25
C THR A 89 1.45 -1.42 1.34
N LEU A 90 1.09 -2.00 0.19
CA LEU A 90 0.12 -1.43 -0.75
C LEU A 90 -1.20 -2.21 -0.70
N LEU A 91 -2.27 -1.52 -0.30
CA LEU A 91 -3.59 -2.09 -0.06
C LEU A 91 -4.59 -1.65 -1.13
N THR A 92 -5.30 -2.61 -1.72
CA THR A 92 -6.43 -2.33 -2.61
C THR A 92 -7.60 -3.29 -2.40
N CYS A 93 -8.77 -2.95 -2.94
CA CYS A 93 -9.97 -3.79 -2.85
C CYS A 93 -9.93 -4.93 -3.88
N THR A 94 -10.57 -6.06 -3.56
CA THR A 94 -10.81 -7.15 -4.53
C THR A 94 -12.13 -7.02 -5.27
N SER A 95 -13.04 -6.17 -4.80
CA SER A 95 -14.32 -5.87 -5.44
C SER A 95 -14.84 -4.50 -5.00
N TYR A 96 -16.03 -4.11 -5.49
CA TYR A 96 -16.74 -2.91 -5.04
C TYR A 96 -17.44 -3.08 -3.67
N ASP A 97 -17.57 -4.30 -3.16
CA ASP A 97 -18.18 -4.57 -1.86
C ASP A 97 -17.18 -4.28 -0.71
N PRO A 98 -17.50 -3.39 0.23
CA PRO A 98 -16.60 -2.99 1.31
C PRO A 98 -16.22 -4.12 2.26
N TYR A 99 -16.99 -5.20 2.35
CA TYR A 99 -16.74 -6.35 3.23
C TYR A 99 -15.93 -7.46 2.58
N THR A 100 -15.62 -7.33 1.28
CA THR A 100 -14.75 -8.29 0.61
C THR A 100 -13.28 -8.14 1.01
N PRO A 101 -12.48 -9.22 0.91
CA PRO A 101 -11.06 -9.18 1.24
C PRO A 101 -10.29 -8.02 0.59
N ARG A 102 -9.17 -7.64 1.22
CA ARG A 102 -8.21 -6.70 0.62
C ARG A 102 -7.07 -7.47 -0.01
N PHE A 103 -6.63 -7.00 -1.17
CA PHE A 103 -5.41 -7.45 -1.80
C PHE A 103 -4.26 -6.58 -1.34
N ILE A 104 -3.21 -7.21 -0.85
CA ILE A 104 -2.04 -6.57 -0.27
C ILE A 104 -0.81 -6.98 -1.07
N VAL A 105 0.00 -5.99 -1.41
CA VAL A 105 1.38 -6.18 -1.87
C VAL A 105 2.30 -5.70 -0.76
N ILE A 106 3.26 -6.52 -0.38
CA ILE A 106 4.32 -6.16 0.56
C ILE A 106 5.61 -6.01 -0.22
N ALA A 107 6.32 -4.90 -0.01
CA ALA A 107 7.63 -4.63 -0.57
C ALA A 107 8.62 -4.21 0.52
N THR A 108 9.89 -4.58 0.36
CA THR A 108 10.99 -4.32 1.30
C THR A 108 12.23 -3.80 0.60
#